data_AF-A0A3M7QFG5-F1
#
_entry.id   AF-A0A3M7QFG5-F1
#
_cell.length_a   1.000
_cell.length_b   1.000
_cell.length_c   1.000
_cell.angle_alpha   90.00
_cell.angle_beta   90.00
_cell.angle_gamma   90.00
#
_symmetry.space_group_name_H-M   'P 1'
#
loop_
_entity.id
_entity.type
_entity.pdbx_description
1 polymer ?
#
loop_
_entity_poly.entity_id
_entity_poly.type
_entity_poly.pdbx_seq_one_letter_code
_entity_poly.pdbx_strand_id
1 'polypeptide(L)'
;MTTQASQKLEHKIDINELSSLIEKLKNENKDYLIVGDFNSDPIRNITFECELLHMVKEMELKSFDIEFDNKNKHTYTNGIHSSAIDHVIGPKHLVDVVQNVKIYPTDPINLSDHLPLISELKIKINNVKKKPKKRETKRKGIKKINWNDMNVRMEYASLLEKEIKTNKLIERLNNGNRIVHKYLLDETNNALHSSMLQIKSKIGFQNLIYLD
;
A
#
# COMPACT_ATOMS: atom_id res chain seq x y z
N MET A 1 4.25 7.57 -24.84
CA MET A 1 3.06 8.42 -24.91
C MET A 1 1.83 7.53 -24.86
N THR A 2 1.18 7.43 -23.70
CA THR A 2 -0.13 6.78 -23.56
C THR A 2 -1.18 7.81 -23.99
N THR A 3 -2.15 7.43 -24.82
CA THR A 3 -3.19 8.37 -25.26
C THR A 3 -4.15 8.67 -24.10
N GLN A 4 -4.74 9.86 -24.06
CA GLN A 4 -5.71 10.26 -23.03
C GLN A 4 -6.88 9.26 -22.88
N ALA A 5 -7.27 8.61 -23.98
CA ALA A 5 -8.26 7.54 -23.99
C ALA A 5 -7.80 6.28 -23.23
N SER A 6 -6.52 5.92 -23.30
CA SER A 6 -5.95 4.78 -22.58
C SER A 6 -5.91 5.02 -21.07
N GLN A 7 -5.55 6.24 -20.65
CA GLN A 7 -5.55 6.61 -19.22
C GLN A 7 -6.97 6.59 -18.65
N LYS A 8 -7.96 7.05 -19.43
CA LYS A 8 -9.37 6.97 -19.06
C LYS A 8 -9.86 5.53 -18.86
N LEU A 9 -9.46 4.62 -19.76
CA LEU A 9 -9.84 3.22 -19.65
C LEU A 9 -9.19 2.53 -18.44
N GLU A 10 -7.91 2.80 -18.18
CA GLU A 10 -7.19 2.24 -17.02
C GLU A 10 -7.81 2.69 -15.70
N HIS A 11 -8.09 4.00 -15.54
CA HIS A 11 -8.75 4.52 -14.34
C HIS A 11 -10.10 3.86 -14.09
N LYS A 12 -10.91 3.68 -15.14
CA LYS A 12 -12.20 3.01 -15.02
C LYS A 12 -12.07 1.56 -14.57
N ILE A 13 -11.04 0.84 -15.02
CA ILE A 13 -10.75 -0.52 -14.58
C ILE A 13 -10.38 -0.51 -13.09
N ASP A 14 -9.46 0.37 -12.68
CA ASP A 14 -9.00 0.48 -11.30
C ASP A 14 -10.17 0.82 -10.34
N ILE A 15 -11.07 1.73 -10.73
CA ILE A 15 -12.27 2.07 -9.94
C ILE A 15 -13.22 0.87 -9.80
N ASN A 16 -13.40 0.06 -10.85
CA ASN A 16 -14.24 -1.15 -10.78
C ASN A 16 -13.60 -2.24 -9.89
N GLU A 17 -12.28 -2.39 -9.92
CA GLU A 17 -11.57 -3.31 -9.04
C GLU A 17 -11.68 -2.86 -7.58
N LEU A 18 -11.52 -1.56 -7.31
CA LEU A 18 -11.70 -0.98 -5.99
C LEU A 18 -13.12 -1.18 -5.48
N SER A 19 -14.12 -0.95 -6.34
CA SER A 19 -15.54 -1.20 -6.06
C SER A 19 -15.77 -2.65 -5.63
N SER A 20 -15.22 -3.61 -6.36
CA SER A 20 -15.36 -5.03 -6.05
C SER A 20 -14.72 -5.40 -4.69
N LEU A 21 -13.57 -4.79 -4.36
CA LEU A 21 -12.92 -4.96 -3.07
C LEU A 21 -13.78 -4.39 -1.92
N ILE A 22 -14.37 -3.21 -2.12
CA ILE A 22 -15.26 -2.56 -1.16
C ILE A 22 -16.48 -3.45 -0.86
N GLU A 23 -17.12 -4.01 -1.89
CA GLU A 23 -18.26 -4.92 -1.71
C GLU A 23 -17.87 -6.15 -0.90
N LYS A 24 -16.71 -6.72 -1.18
CA LYS A 24 -16.18 -7.85 -0.41
C LYS A 24 -15.99 -7.48 1.07
N LEU A 25 -15.38 -6.33 1.36
CA LEU A 25 -15.19 -5.86 2.74
C LEU A 25 -16.51 -5.60 3.46
N LYS A 26 -17.51 -5.05 2.74
CA LYS A 26 -18.88 -4.86 3.23
C LYS A 26 -19.54 -6.19 3.57
N ASN A 27 -19.42 -7.19 2.70
CA ASN A 27 -19.97 -8.54 2.92
C ASN A 27 -19.29 -9.26 4.09
N GLU A 28 -18.01 -8.97 4.35
CA GLU A 28 -17.28 -9.48 5.51
C GLU A 28 -17.57 -8.70 6.81
N ASN A 29 -18.45 -7.69 6.77
CA ASN A 29 -18.81 -6.80 7.88
C ASN A 29 -17.57 -6.20 8.58
N LYS A 30 -16.61 -5.73 7.77
CA LYS A 30 -15.37 -5.11 8.25
C LYS A 30 -15.45 -3.59 8.14
N ASP A 31 -14.91 -2.92 9.15
CA ASP A 31 -14.56 -1.50 9.05
C ASP A 31 -13.26 -1.35 8.26
N TYR A 32 -13.22 -0.38 7.35
CA TYR A 32 -12.04 -0.11 6.52
C TYR A 32 -11.89 1.38 6.23
N LEU A 33 -10.65 1.79 6.00
CA LEU A 33 -10.28 3.06 5.40
C LEU A 33 -9.35 2.75 4.24
N ILE A 34 -9.61 3.38 3.10
CA ILE A 34 -8.80 3.31 1.89
C ILE A 34 -8.03 4.63 1.83
N VAL A 35 -6.70 4.52 1.78
CA VAL A 35 -5.80 5.67 1.78
C VAL A 35 -4.78 5.48 0.67
N GLY A 36 -4.56 6.52 -0.13
CA GLY A 36 -3.54 6.49 -1.17
C GLY A 36 -3.74 7.58 -2.22
N ASP A 37 -2.91 7.51 -3.25
CA ASP A 37 -2.99 8.33 -4.45
C ASP A 37 -4.02 7.71 -5.42
N PHE A 38 -5.12 8.42 -5.65
CA PHE A 38 -6.20 8.04 -6.56
C PHE A 38 -6.03 8.65 -7.95
N ASN A 39 -5.04 9.52 -8.15
CA ASN A 39 -4.84 10.29 -9.39
C ASN A 39 -6.12 10.98 -9.90
N SER A 40 -7.01 11.36 -8.97
CA SER A 40 -8.33 11.92 -9.26
C SER A 40 -8.58 13.06 -8.31
N ASP A 41 -8.88 14.27 -8.82
CA ASP A 41 -9.15 15.44 -7.99
C ASP A 41 -10.66 15.74 -7.96
N PRO A 42 -11.42 15.19 -7.00
CA PRO A 42 -12.88 15.34 -6.94
C PRO A 42 -13.34 16.79 -6.80
N ILE A 43 -12.45 17.74 -6.49
CA ILE A 43 -12.79 19.16 -6.31
C ILE A 43 -12.85 19.88 -7.66
N ARG A 44 -12.10 19.43 -8.67
CA ARG A 44 -11.99 20.11 -9.98
C ARG A 44 -13.14 19.82 -10.94
N ASN A 45 -13.97 18.81 -10.64
CA ASN A 45 -15.23 18.49 -11.33
C ASN A 45 -15.08 18.30 -12.86
N ILE A 46 -13.99 17.67 -13.29
CA ILE A 46 -13.76 17.24 -14.69
C ILE A 46 -14.38 15.85 -14.88
N THR A 47 -14.85 15.52 -16.10
CA THR A 47 -15.57 14.25 -16.41
C THR A 47 -14.83 12.97 -16.02
N PHE A 48 -13.50 13.00 -15.89
CA PHE A 48 -12.68 11.87 -15.43
C PHE A 48 -12.78 11.67 -13.90
N GLU A 49 -12.95 12.76 -13.14
CA GLU A 49 -13.00 12.78 -11.68
C GLU A 49 -14.39 12.36 -11.15
N CYS A 50 -15.41 12.39 -12.02
CA CYS A 50 -16.77 11.95 -11.71
C CYS A 50 -16.87 10.45 -11.38
N GLU A 51 -15.97 9.60 -11.87
CA GLU A 51 -16.06 8.14 -11.65
C GLU A 51 -15.80 7.79 -10.17
N LEU A 52 -14.76 8.37 -9.58
CA LEU A 52 -14.47 8.23 -8.14
C LEU A 52 -15.63 8.78 -7.30
N LEU A 53 -16.12 9.98 -7.62
CA LEU A 53 -17.26 10.59 -6.92
C LEU A 53 -18.52 9.74 -7.02
N HIS A 54 -18.79 9.15 -8.18
CA HIS A 54 -19.93 8.27 -8.40
C HIS A 54 -19.80 7.00 -7.54
N MET A 55 -18.63 6.34 -7.55
CA MET A 55 -18.36 5.18 -6.70
C MET A 55 -18.54 5.51 -5.21
N VAL A 56 -17.95 6.61 -4.74
CA VAL A 56 -18.08 7.07 -3.34
C VAL A 56 -19.54 7.26 -2.95
N LYS A 57 -20.36 7.83 -3.85
CA LYS A 57 -21.79 8.03 -3.61
C LYS A 57 -22.58 6.72 -3.61
N GLU A 58 -22.44 5.90 -4.65
CA GLU A 58 -23.17 4.63 -4.82
C GLU A 58 -22.88 3.65 -3.68
N MET A 59 -21.63 3.60 -3.22
CA MET A 59 -21.19 2.69 -2.15
C MET A 59 -21.38 3.26 -0.75
N GLU A 60 -22.06 4.40 -0.63
CA GLU A 60 -22.33 5.08 0.64
C GLU A 60 -21.06 5.37 1.45
N LEU A 61 -19.99 5.71 0.75
CA LEU A 61 -18.71 6.08 1.34
C LEU A 61 -18.64 7.57 1.64
N LYS A 62 -17.56 7.96 2.29
CA LYS A 62 -17.23 9.32 2.67
C LYS A 62 -15.75 9.58 2.43
N SER A 63 -15.45 10.70 1.77
CA SER A 63 -14.09 11.23 1.64
C SER A 63 -13.81 12.12 2.86
N PHE A 64 -13.02 11.61 3.79
CA PHE A 64 -12.77 12.28 5.07
C PHE A 64 -11.85 13.49 4.91
N ASP A 65 -10.88 13.45 4.00
CA ASP A 65 -9.93 14.52 3.74
C ASP A 65 -10.58 15.84 3.29
N ILE A 66 -11.68 15.76 2.55
CA ILE A 66 -12.38 16.93 1.99
C ILE A 66 -13.18 17.69 3.06
N GLU A 67 -13.64 17.01 4.12
CA GLU A 67 -14.48 17.64 5.14
C GLU A 67 -13.71 18.41 6.21
N PHE A 68 -12.44 18.07 6.45
CA PHE A 68 -11.62 18.78 7.41
C PHE A 68 -11.03 20.04 6.80
N ASP A 69 -11.14 21.16 7.53
CA ASP A 69 -10.59 22.42 7.07
C ASP A 69 -9.06 22.41 7.17
N ASN A 70 -8.44 21.99 6.06
CA ASN A 70 -7.00 22.00 5.90
C ASN A 70 -6.52 23.35 5.36
N LYS A 71 -5.40 23.85 5.92
CA LYS A 71 -4.70 25.05 5.41
C LYS A 71 -4.23 24.86 3.96
N ASN A 72 -3.74 23.67 3.64
CA ASN A 72 -3.44 23.26 2.28
C ASN A 72 -4.65 22.54 1.69
N LYS A 73 -4.98 22.81 0.43
CA LYS A 73 -6.10 22.16 -0.28
C LYS A 73 -5.65 21.17 -1.35
N HIS A 74 -4.35 20.89 -1.44
CA HIS A 74 -3.76 19.99 -2.43
C HIS A 74 -2.79 19.04 -1.74
N THR A 75 -2.63 17.86 -2.32
CA THR A 75 -1.67 16.84 -1.89
C THR A 75 -0.57 16.63 -2.91
N TYR A 76 -0.75 17.06 -4.16
CA TYR A 76 0.24 16.93 -5.23
C TYR A 76 0.61 18.31 -5.79
N THR A 77 1.87 18.51 -6.17
CA THR A 77 2.29 19.64 -7.01
C THR A 77 3.48 19.30 -7.91
N ASN A 78 3.44 19.80 -9.15
CA ASN A 78 4.60 19.77 -10.05
C ASN A 78 5.38 21.10 -10.08
N GLY A 79 5.15 21.98 -9.11
CA GLY A 79 5.73 23.33 -9.04
C GLY A 79 4.95 24.40 -9.81
N ILE A 80 4.06 24.03 -10.74
CA ILE A 80 3.22 24.96 -11.52
C ILE A 80 1.73 24.76 -11.18
N HIS A 81 1.31 23.50 -11.09
CA HIS A 81 -0.06 23.09 -10.79
C HIS A 81 -0.09 22.26 -9.51
N SER A 82 -1.23 22.29 -8.83
CA SER A 82 -1.42 21.60 -7.56
C SER A 82 -2.80 20.93 -7.48
N SER A 83 -2.87 19.64 -7.18
CA SER A 83 -4.13 18.86 -7.19
C SER A 83 -4.33 18.11 -5.87
N ALA A 84 -5.58 17.85 -5.51
CA ALA A 84 -5.94 17.00 -4.38
C ALA A 84 -6.23 15.58 -4.88
N ILE A 85 -5.19 14.76 -5.05
CA ILE A 85 -5.32 13.42 -5.64
C ILE A 85 -5.11 12.29 -4.63
N ASP A 86 -4.61 12.61 -3.45
CA ASP A 86 -4.50 11.65 -2.35
C ASP A 86 -5.71 11.80 -1.43
N HIS A 87 -6.38 10.68 -1.13
CA HIS A 87 -7.63 10.70 -0.36
C HIS A 87 -7.65 9.70 0.78
N VAL A 88 -8.54 9.96 1.74
CA VAL A 88 -8.92 9.04 2.80
C VAL A 88 -10.42 8.76 2.65
N ILE A 89 -10.77 7.58 2.14
CA ILE A 89 -12.15 7.18 1.87
C ILE A 89 -12.55 6.01 2.76
N GLY A 90 -13.77 6.01 3.28
CA GLY A 90 -14.32 4.85 3.98
C GLY A 90 -15.82 4.93 4.24
N PRO A 91 -16.38 3.93 4.92
CA PRO A 91 -17.80 3.91 5.26
C PRO A 91 -18.22 5.12 6.08
N LYS A 92 -19.40 5.66 5.79
CA LYS A 92 -19.98 6.83 6.49
C LYS A 92 -20.12 6.64 8.00
N HIS A 93 -20.30 5.41 8.50
CA HIS A 93 -20.43 5.18 9.94
C HIS A 93 -19.12 5.38 10.71
N LEU A 94 -17.97 5.55 10.03
CA LEU A 94 -16.68 5.80 10.67
C LEU A 94 -16.42 7.28 11.03
N VAL A 95 -17.40 8.17 10.87
CA VAL A 95 -17.28 9.60 11.23
C VAL A 95 -16.81 9.81 12.68
N ASP A 96 -17.28 8.99 13.62
CA ASP A 96 -16.86 9.10 15.02
C ASP A 96 -15.48 8.47 15.29
N VAL A 97 -14.94 7.70 14.34
CA VAL A 97 -13.63 7.05 14.43
C VAL A 97 -12.56 7.96 13.83
N VAL A 98 -12.82 8.55 12.66
CA VAL A 98 -11.89 9.47 11.99
C VAL A 98 -12.03 10.85 12.62
N GLN A 99 -11.12 11.18 13.54
CA GLN A 99 -11.19 12.42 14.31
C GLN A 99 -10.76 13.64 13.50
N ASN A 100 -9.79 13.45 12.62
CA ASN A 100 -9.17 14.53 11.88
C ASN A 100 -8.36 13.97 10.70
N VAL A 101 -8.33 14.71 9.58
CA VAL A 101 -7.46 14.43 8.45
C VAL A 101 -6.70 15.70 8.10
N LYS A 102 -5.36 15.65 8.15
CA LYS A 102 -4.48 16.79 7.91
C LYS A 102 -3.56 16.57 6.73
N ILE A 103 -3.43 17.60 5.89
CA ILE A 103 -2.36 17.69 4.89
C ILE A 103 -1.17 18.38 5.54
N TYR A 104 -0.07 17.66 5.69
CA TYR A 104 1.14 18.20 6.29
C TYR A 104 1.82 19.16 5.31
N PRO A 105 2.21 20.36 5.74
CA PRO A 105 2.82 21.35 4.86
C PRO A 105 4.20 20.89 4.37
N THR A 106 4.64 21.53 3.29
CA THR A 106 5.93 21.29 2.66
C THR A 106 7.06 21.41 3.67
N ASP A 107 7.74 20.29 3.93
CA ASP A 107 8.98 20.23 4.71
C ASP A 107 10.16 20.32 3.73
N PRO A 108 11.22 21.10 4.01
CA PRO A 108 12.43 21.14 3.18
C PRO A 108 13.07 19.76 2.92
N ILE A 109 12.78 18.77 3.77
CA ILE A 109 13.27 17.39 3.65
C ILE A 109 12.37 16.56 2.73
N ASN A 110 11.12 16.97 2.47
CA ASN A 110 10.24 16.25 1.56
C ASN A 110 10.67 16.47 0.11
N LEU A 111 11.24 15.42 -0.50
CA LEU A 111 11.69 15.42 -1.90
C LEU A 111 10.61 14.92 -2.87
N SER A 112 9.43 14.52 -2.38
CA SER A 112 8.31 14.10 -3.22
C SER A 112 7.51 15.31 -3.69
N ASP A 113 6.92 15.17 -4.88
CA ASP A 113 5.85 15.99 -5.43
C ASP A 113 4.51 15.84 -4.69
N HIS A 114 4.41 14.89 -3.75
CA HIS A 114 3.26 14.73 -2.86
C HIS A 114 3.54 15.21 -1.43
N LEU A 115 2.52 15.81 -0.81
CA LEU A 115 2.44 16.18 0.59
C LEU A 115 1.82 15.03 1.39
N PRO A 116 2.34 14.73 2.61
CA PRO A 116 1.77 13.70 3.46
C PRO A 116 0.33 14.00 3.88
N LEU A 117 -0.55 13.01 3.71
CA LEU A 117 -1.92 13.00 4.23
C LEU A 117 -1.99 12.15 5.51
N ILE A 118 -2.37 12.75 6.62
CA ILE A 118 -2.37 12.11 7.94
C ILE A 118 -3.80 12.00 8.45
N SER A 119 -4.26 10.78 8.74
CA SER A 119 -5.57 10.52 9.36
C SER A 119 -5.40 10.11 10.83
N GLU A 120 -6.07 10.83 11.73
CA GLU A 120 -6.10 10.57 13.17
C GLU A 120 -7.33 9.71 13.52
N LEU A 121 -7.10 8.52 14.07
CA LEU A 121 -8.15 7.54 14.36
C LEU A 121 -8.35 7.32 15.87
N LYS A 122 -9.60 7.36 16.31
CA LYS A 122 -10.02 7.01 17.68
C LYS A 122 -10.49 5.56 17.74
N ILE A 123 -9.54 4.65 17.91
CA ILE A 123 -9.84 3.22 18.02
C ILE A 123 -10.08 2.87 19.49
N LYS A 124 -11.31 2.48 19.84
CA LYS A 124 -11.59 1.83 21.11
C LYS A 124 -11.01 0.42 21.07
N ILE A 125 -9.80 0.26 21.59
CA ILE A 125 -9.25 -1.08 21.84
C ILE A 125 -10.00 -1.65 23.05
N ASN A 126 -11.16 -2.25 22.79
CA ASN A 126 -11.73 -3.19 23.74
C ASN A 126 -10.65 -4.26 23.90
N ASN A 127 -10.12 -4.41 25.12
CA ASN A 127 -9.20 -5.48 25.46
C ASN A 127 -9.88 -6.80 25.09
N VAL A 128 -9.63 -7.27 23.86
CA VAL A 128 -10.07 -8.56 23.39
C VAL A 128 -9.52 -9.53 24.43
N LYS A 129 -10.44 -10.22 25.11
CA LYS A 129 -10.15 -11.28 26.09
C LYS A 129 -8.85 -11.94 25.68
N LYS A 130 -7.84 -11.87 26.57
CA LYS A 130 -6.49 -12.44 26.40
C LYS A 130 -6.56 -13.57 25.38
N LYS A 131 -5.92 -13.40 24.22
CA LYS A 131 -5.75 -14.47 23.23
C LYS A 131 -5.57 -15.78 23.99
N PRO A 132 -6.31 -16.86 23.65
CA PRO A 132 -6.10 -18.14 24.31
C PRO A 132 -4.60 -18.37 24.32
N LYS A 133 -4.03 -18.60 25.52
CA LYS A 133 -2.58 -18.78 25.70
C LYS A 133 -2.12 -19.62 24.51
N LYS A 134 -1.38 -19.00 23.58
CA LYS A 134 -0.70 -19.76 22.55
C LYS A 134 0.06 -20.81 23.36
N ARG A 135 -0.23 -22.10 23.13
CA ARG A 135 0.72 -23.14 23.53
C ARG A 135 2.05 -22.63 23.01
N GLU A 136 2.94 -22.26 23.93
CA GLU A 136 4.32 -21.97 23.61
C GLU A 136 4.89 -23.27 23.07
N THR A 137 4.72 -23.51 21.76
CA THR A 137 5.76 -24.21 21.05
C THR A 137 6.95 -23.29 21.16
N LYS A 138 7.91 -23.68 22.00
CA LYS A 138 9.22 -23.06 22.11
C LYS A 138 9.84 -22.97 20.72
N ARG A 139 9.51 -21.94 19.94
CA ARG A 139 10.30 -21.53 18.79
C ARG A 139 11.55 -20.91 19.40
N LYS A 140 12.59 -21.74 19.56
CA LYS A 140 13.96 -21.28 19.84
C LYS A 140 14.22 -20.08 18.92
N GLY A 141 14.58 -18.96 19.54
CA GLY A 141 14.47 -17.63 18.96
C GLY A 141 15.25 -17.51 17.65
N ILE A 142 14.56 -17.05 16.59
CA ILE A 142 15.23 -16.47 15.43
C ILE A 142 15.96 -15.24 15.96
N LYS A 143 17.30 -15.29 16.06
CA LYS A 143 18.09 -14.14 16.46
C LYS A 143 17.88 -13.02 15.43
N LYS A 144 17.80 -11.78 15.92
CA LYS A 144 17.74 -10.60 15.06
C LYS A 144 19.01 -10.57 14.20
N ILE A 145 18.85 -10.58 12.88
CA ILE A 145 19.99 -10.52 11.94
C ILE A 145 20.73 -9.20 12.12
N ASN A 146 22.06 -9.27 12.25
CA ASN A 146 22.93 -8.09 12.24
C ASN A 146 23.24 -7.68 10.80
N TRP A 147 22.48 -6.75 10.25
CA TRP A 147 22.68 -6.25 8.88
C TRP A 147 23.94 -5.39 8.71
N ASN A 148 24.61 -4.99 9.79
CA ASN A 148 25.89 -4.28 9.70
C ASN A 148 27.07 -5.21 9.42
N ASP A 149 26.89 -6.53 9.58
CA ASP A 149 27.91 -7.52 9.26
C ASP A 149 28.00 -7.72 7.74
N MET A 150 29.20 -7.51 7.18
CA MET A 150 29.47 -7.65 5.76
C MET A 150 29.27 -9.10 5.27
N ASN A 151 29.67 -10.09 6.06
CA ASN A 151 29.55 -11.50 5.68
C ASN A 151 28.09 -11.92 5.59
N VAL A 152 27.26 -11.47 6.55
CA VAL A 152 25.82 -11.70 6.55
C VAL A 152 25.15 -11.07 5.33
N ARG A 153 25.54 -9.85 4.94
CA ARG A 153 25.01 -9.19 3.73
C ARG A 153 25.42 -9.92 2.46
N MET A 154 26.68 -10.36 2.36
CA MET A 154 27.19 -11.11 1.22
C MET A 154 26.51 -12.48 1.07
N GLU A 155 26.30 -13.19 2.19
CA GLU A 155 25.57 -14.46 2.20
C GLU A 155 24.12 -14.27 1.77
N TYR A 156 23.43 -13.26 2.31
CA TYR A 156 22.07 -12.91 1.89
C TYR A 156 21.97 -12.59 0.41
N ALA A 157 22.88 -11.75 -0.10
CA ALA A 157 22.91 -11.37 -1.51
C ALA A 157 23.15 -12.58 -2.42
N SER A 158 24.10 -13.45 -2.07
CA SER A 158 24.42 -14.65 -2.85
C SER A 158 23.24 -15.63 -2.90
N LEU A 159 22.58 -15.88 -1.76
CA LEU A 159 21.40 -16.74 -1.69
C LEU A 159 20.23 -16.16 -2.48
N LEU A 160 20.00 -14.84 -2.39
CA LEU A 160 18.93 -14.17 -3.11
C LEU A 160 19.18 -14.17 -4.61
N GLU A 161 20.41 -13.90 -5.05
CA GLU A 161 20.79 -13.95 -6.46
C GLU A 161 20.59 -15.34 -7.05
N LYS A 162 20.96 -16.39 -6.31
CA LYS A 162 20.70 -17.78 -6.72
C LYS A 162 19.21 -18.05 -6.90
N GLU A 163 18.39 -17.63 -5.94
CA GLU A 163 16.94 -17.82 -5.97
C GLU A 163 16.28 -17.07 -7.15
N ILE A 164 16.73 -15.84 -7.43
CA ILE A 164 16.29 -15.04 -8.58
C ILE A 164 16.59 -15.76 -9.89
N LYS A 165 17.81 -16.30 -10.04
CA LYS A 165 18.25 -17.03 -11.24
C LYS A 165 17.50 -18.36 -11.40
N THR A 166 17.38 -19.16 -10.33
CA THR A 166 16.68 -20.45 -10.36
C THR A 166 15.21 -20.28 -10.73
N ASN A 167 14.54 -19.27 -10.19
CA ASN A 167 13.13 -19.00 -10.48
C ASN A 167 12.92 -18.22 -11.80
N LYS A 168 14.01 -17.85 -12.49
CA LYS A 168 14.00 -17.09 -13.75
C LYS A 168 13.17 -15.82 -13.67
N LEU A 169 13.17 -15.16 -12.50
CA LEU A 169 12.29 -14.03 -12.22
C LEU A 169 12.51 -12.86 -13.20
N ILE A 170 13.76 -12.64 -13.62
CA ILE A 170 14.11 -11.61 -14.60
C ILE A 170 13.71 -12.01 -16.03
N GLU A 171 13.91 -13.27 -16.42
CA GLU A 171 13.54 -13.76 -17.76
C GLU A 171 12.03 -13.70 -18.00
N ARG A 172 11.22 -13.92 -16.94
CA ARG A 172 9.76 -13.81 -16.99
C ARG A 172 9.28 -12.40 -17.35
N LEU A 173 10.02 -11.36 -16.95
CA LEU A 173 9.69 -9.98 -17.25
C LEU A 173 10.03 -9.57 -18.69
N ASN A 174 10.95 -10.25 -19.37
CA ASN A 174 11.43 -9.85 -20.69
C ASN A 174 10.61 -10.41 -21.88
N ASN A 175 9.60 -11.26 -21.63
CA ASN A 175 8.83 -11.98 -22.67
C ASN A 175 7.36 -11.55 -22.79
N GLY A 176 6.93 -10.44 -22.19
CA GLY A 176 5.53 -10.00 -22.18
C GLY A 176 5.19 -8.90 -23.19
N ASN A 177 3.98 -8.92 -23.76
CA ASN A 177 3.39 -7.71 -24.35
C ASN A 177 2.94 -6.74 -23.24
N ARG A 178 2.85 -5.44 -23.54
CA ARG A 178 2.68 -4.34 -22.56
C ARG A 178 1.51 -4.49 -21.55
N ILE A 179 0.45 -5.21 -21.90
CA ILE A 179 -0.70 -5.50 -21.02
C ILE A 179 -0.40 -6.64 -20.04
N VAL A 180 0.35 -7.65 -20.49
CA VAL A 180 0.79 -8.80 -19.66
C VAL A 180 1.87 -8.38 -18.66
N HIS A 181 2.55 -7.26 -18.92
CA HIS A 181 3.64 -6.74 -18.09
C HIS A 181 3.22 -6.33 -16.66
N LYS A 182 2.04 -5.73 -16.43
CA LYS A 182 1.62 -5.29 -15.07
C LYS A 182 1.38 -6.50 -14.16
N TYR A 183 0.61 -7.48 -14.63
CA TYR A 183 0.36 -8.73 -13.91
C TYR A 183 1.66 -9.53 -13.65
N LEU A 184 2.51 -9.67 -14.68
CA LEU A 184 3.81 -10.34 -14.53
C LEU A 184 4.73 -9.62 -13.54
N LEU A 185 4.66 -8.29 -13.48
CA LEU A 185 5.43 -7.49 -12.54
C LEU A 185 4.96 -7.74 -11.11
N ASP A 186 3.65 -7.74 -10.86
CA ASP A 186 3.09 -7.99 -9.52
C ASP A 186 3.38 -9.41 -9.04
N GLU A 187 3.23 -10.42 -9.89
CA GLU A 187 3.61 -11.80 -9.55
C GLU A 187 5.11 -11.91 -9.25
N THR A 188 5.94 -11.27 -10.05
CA THR A 188 7.40 -11.29 -9.87
C THR A 188 7.80 -10.58 -8.58
N ASN A 189 7.16 -9.45 -8.25
CA ASN A 189 7.37 -8.73 -6.99
C ASN A 189 6.97 -9.57 -5.78
N ASN A 190 5.82 -10.23 -5.83
CA ASN A 190 5.34 -11.10 -4.76
C ASN A 190 6.24 -12.32 -4.56
N ALA A 191 6.71 -12.93 -5.66
CA ALA A 191 7.66 -14.03 -5.62
C ALA A 191 9.00 -13.58 -5.01
N LEU A 192 9.52 -12.43 -5.44
CA LEU A 192 10.75 -11.86 -4.90
C LEU A 192 10.63 -11.57 -3.40
N HIS A 193 9.53 -10.93 -2.97
CA HIS A 193 9.28 -10.65 -1.55
C HIS A 193 9.24 -11.93 -0.72
N SER A 194 8.60 -12.98 -1.24
CA SER A 194 8.53 -14.28 -0.59
C SER A 194 9.92 -14.93 -0.44
N SER A 195 10.73 -14.91 -1.50
CA SER A 195 12.12 -15.38 -1.47
C SER A 195 12.97 -14.60 -0.46
N MET A 196 12.83 -13.27 -0.41
CA MET A 196 13.52 -12.42 0.56
C MET A 196 13.19 -12.80 2.01
N LEU A 197 11.92 -13.08 2.32
CA LEU A 197 11.49 -13.50 3.65
C LEU A 197 12.01 -14.90 4.02
N GLN A 198 11.99 -15.85 3.08
CA GLN A 198 12.49 -17.20 3.31
C GLN A 198 14.01 -17.22 3.57
N ILE A 199 14.79 -16.48 2.78
CA ILE A 199 16.24 -16.40 2.95
C ILE A 199 16.58 -15.69 4.26
N LYS A 200 15.88 -14.60 4.59
CA LYS A 200 16.01 -13.93 5.89
C LYS A 200 15.76 -14.89 7.06
N SER A 201 14.73 -15.74 6.94
CA SER A 201 14.46 -16.78 7.93
C SER A 201 15.61 -17.79 8.01
N LYS A 202 16.09 -18.28 6.86
CA LYS A 202 17.18 -19.27 6.76
C LYS A 202 18.48 -18.79 7.41
N ILE A 203 18.90 -17.57 7.13
CA ILE A 203 20.10 -16.96 7.75
C ILE A 203 19.89 -16.74 9.25
N GLY A 204 18.69 -16.32 9.66
CA GLY A 204 18.31 -16.21 11.06
C GLY A 204 18.38 -17.55 11.82
N PHE A 205 18.14 -18.67 11.13
CA PHE A 205 18.27 -20.03 11.68
C PHE A 205 19.69 -20.60 11.62
N GLN A 206 20.47 -20.33 10.56
CA GLN A 206 21.86 -20.84 10.44
C GLN A 206 22.79 -20.22 11.49
N ASN A 207 22.56 -18.96 11.89
CA ASN A 207 23.27 -18.31 12.99
C ASN A 207 22.98 -18.89 14.39
N LEU A 208 22.10 -19.91 14.51
CA LEU A 208 21.96 -20.71 15.74
C LEU A 208 22.94 -21.89 15.79
N ILE A 209 23.48 -22.38 14.67
CA ILE A 209 24.25 -23.64 14.61
C ILE A 209 25.75 -23.41 14.92
N TYR A 210 26.24 -22.17 14.81
CA TYR A 210 27.65 -21.82 15.05
C TYR A 210 27.93 -21.16 16.41
N LEU A 211 26.98 -21.21 17.35
CA LEU A 211 27.11 -20.64 18.69
C LEU A 211 26.90 -21.65 19.83
N ASP A 212 26.90 -22.95 19.50
CA ASP A 212 27.04 -24.06 20.47
C ASP A 212 28.41 -24.72 20.28
#